data_AF-A0A6L9LF41-F1
#
_entry.id   AF-A0A6L9LF41-F1
#
_cell.length_a   1.000
_cell.length_b   1.000
_cell.length_c   1.000
_cell.angle_alpha   90.00
_cell.angle_beta   90.00
_cell.angle_gamma   90.00
#
_symmetry.space_group_name_H-M   'P 1'
#
loop_
_entity.id
_entity.type
_entity.pdbx_description
1 polymer ?
#
loop_
_entity_poly.entity_id
_entity_poly.type
_entity_poly.pdbx_seq_one_letter_code
_entity_poly.pdbx_strand_id
1 'polypeptide(L)'
;MKLIYGYTQPIHELAERYIEREILCHDTMLIEAALNLPEQEESPFIEAFNHENIENWYNISPDWINNYLTDAQRAALAKAGYSTMEDFSDYYEDCDVKLTKKETKLLDDLHHEWKYRDSETLDIFEWYRVTQWLAEKLMDNGQPVLCNDYGYWWGRTCTGQAIILDGTIQQIA
;
A
#
# COMPACT_ATOMS: atom_id res chain seq x y z
N MET A 1 -31.18 -13.96 2.62
CA MET A 1 -30.07 -13.59 1.71
C MET A 1 -29.08 -14.74 1.72
N LYS A 2 -28.69 -15.27 0.56
CA LYS A 2 -27.71 -16.37 0.50
C LYS A 2 -26.31 -15.78 0.69
N LEU A 3 -25.55 -16.34 1.63
CA LEU A 3 -24.16 -16.00 1.85
C LEU A 3 -23.26 -17.06 1.19
N ILE A 4 -22.14 -16.61 0.64
CA ILE A 4 -21.09 -17.43 0.06
C ILE A 4 -19.78 -16.96 0.70
N TYR A 5 -19.11 -17.84 1.45
CA TYR A 5 -17.89 -17.53 2.21
C TYR A 5 -17.98 -16.29 3.12
N GLY A 6 -19.16 -16.00 3.66
CA GLY A 6 -19.41 -14.85 4.53
C GLY A 6 -19.85 -13.58 3.80
N TYR A 7 -19.79 -13.55 2.47
CA TYR A 7 -20.22 -12.42 1.64
C TYR A 7 -21.58 -12.67 1.01
N THR A 8 -22.25 -11.59 0.60
CA THR A 8 -23.52 -11.71 -0.13
C THR A 8 -23.28 -12.35 -1.50
N GLN A 9 -24.20 -13.18 -1.99
CA GLN A 9 -24.06 -13.80 -3.31
C GLN A 9 -23.74 -12.79 -4.44
N PRO A 10 -24.39 -11.59 -4.53
CA PRO A 10 -24.04 -10.60 -5.53
C PRO A 10 -22.59 -10.09 -5.46
N ILE A 11 -22.04 -9.91 -4.25
CA ILE A 11 -20.64 -9.49 -4.05
C ILE A 11 -19.71 -10.59 -4.55
N HIS A 12 -19.99 -11.83 -4.19
CA HIS A 12 -19.17 -12.97 -4.61
C HIS A 12 -19.13 -13.14 -6.13
N GLU A 13 -20.28 -13.04 -6.80
CA GLU A 13 -20.38 -13.10 -8.27
C GLU A 13 -19.71 -11.91 -8.96
N LEU A 14 -19.64 -10.74 -8.30
CA LEU A 14 -18.90 -9.59 -8.80
C LEU A 14 -17.38 -9.78 -8.64
N ALA A 15 -16.93 -10.30 -7.50
CA ALA A 15 -15.54 -10.66 -7.26
C ALA A 15 -15.05 -11.70 -8.28
N GLU A 16 -15.84 -12.73 -8.60
CA GLU A 16 -15.52 -13.70 -9.67
C GLU A 16 -15.27 -12.99 -11.01
N ARG A 17 -16.16 -12.07 -11.40
CA ARG A 17 -16.01 -11.30 -12.64
C ARG A 17 -14.78 -10.39 -12.65
N TYR A 18 -14.41 -9.81 -11.51
CA TYR A 18 -13.18 -9.02 -11.40
C TYR A 18 -11.95 -9.90 -11.54
N ILE A 19 -11.92 -11.08 -10.91
CA ILE A 19 -10.79 -12.01 -11.07
C ILE A 19 -10.61 -12.41 -12.53
N GLU A 20 -11.70 -12.77 -13.22
CA GLU A 20 -11.63 -13.19 -14.63
C GLU A 20 -11.18 -12.08 -15.58
N ARG A 21 -11.53 -10.83 -15.29
CA ARG A 21 -11.26 -9.70 -16.19
C ARG A 21 -9.94 -8.99 -15.89
N GLU A 22 -9.59 -8.89 -14.60
CA GLU A 22 -8.57 -7.97 -14.14
C GLU A 22 -7.27 -8.66 -13.71
N ILE A 23 -7.30 -9.97 -13.44
CA ILE A 23 -6.10 -10.75 -13.12
C ILE A 23 -5.65 -11.46 -14.39
N LEU A 24 -4.49 -11.08 -14.90
CA LEU A 24 -4.01 -11.47 -16.22
C LEU A 24 -3.16 -12.74 -16.16
N CYS A 25 -2.20 -12.80 -15.24
CA CYS A 25 -1.35 -13.97 -15.04
C CYS A 25 -0.64 -13.93 -13.68
N HIS A 26 -0.10 -15.06 -13.26
CA HIS A 26 0.72 -15.20 -12.07
C HIS A 26 2.20 -15.12 -12.47
N ASP A 27 2.89 -14.08 -12.01
CA ASP A 27 4.23 -13.67 -12.45
C ASP A 27 5.29 -13.69 -11.32
N THR A 28 5.02 -14.36 -10.19
CA THR A 28 5.91 -14.41 -9.00
C THR A 28 7.38 -14.63 -9.35
N MET A 29 7.69 -15.65 -10.16
CA MET A 29 9.09 -15.96 -10.52
C MET A 29 9.75 -14.87 -11.37
N LEU A 30 8.98 -14.16 -12.21
CA LEU A 30 9.51 -13.08 -13.03
C LEU A 30 9.85 -11.88 -12.15
N ILE A 31 8.92 -11.48 -11.28
CA ILE A 31 9.06 -10.29 -10.43
C ILE A 31 10.14 -10.50 -9.38
N GLU A 32 10.16 -11.66 -8.71
CA GLU A 32 11.22 -11.99 -7.77
C GLU A 32 12.60 -12.01 -8.43
N ALA A 33 12.72 -12.57 -9.64
CA ALA A 33 13.99 -12.55 -10.37
C ALA A 33 14.42 -11.12 -10.72
N ALA A 34 13.47 -10.26 -11.13
CA ALA A 34 13.75 -8.87 -11.47
C ALA A 34 14.16 -8.04 -10.25
N LEU A 35 13.45 -8.14 -9.13
CA LEU A 35 13.73 -7.43 -7.88
C LEU A 35 15.07 -7.83 -7.23
N ASN A 36 15.59 -9.02 -7.56
CA ASN A 36 16.85 -9.53 -7.04
C ASN A 36 18.05 -9.35 -8.00
N LEU A 37 17.88 -8.61 -9.10
CA LEU A 37 19.00 -8.29 -9.99
C LEU A 37 20.01 -7.36 -9.27
N PRO A 38 21.33 -7.57 -9.45
CA PRO A 38 22.33 -6.71 -8.85
C PRO A 38 22.28 -5.30 -9.48
N GLU A 39 22.33 -4.25 -8.66
CA GLU A 39 22.32 -2.82 -9.05
C GLU A 39 23.58 -2.37 -9.83
N GLN A 40 24.37 -3.30 -10.39
CA GLN A 40 25.70 -3.03 -10.94
C GLN A 40 25.68 -2.48 -12.39
N GLU A 41 24.51 -2.38 -13.02
CA GLU A 41 24.34 -1.77 -14.35
C GLU A 41 23.19 -0.77 -14.34
N GLU A 42 23.43 0.45 -14.84
CA GLU A 42 22.38 1.43 -15.17
C GLU A 42 21.51 0.85 -16.29
N SER A 43 20.46 0.14 -15.90
CA SER A 43 19.50 -0.49 -16.79
C SER A 43 18.11 0.03 -16.45
N PRO A 44 17.37 0.61 -17.42
CA PRO A 44 15.99 1.06 -17.21
C PRO A 44 15.08 -0.05 -16.70
N PHE A 45 15.42 -1.32 -16.96
CA PHE A 45 14.71 -2.46 -16.42
C PHE A 45 14.96 -2.62 -14.91
N ILE A 46 16.21 -2.50 -14.45
CA ILE A 46 16.54 -2.61 -13.02
C ILE A 46 15.94 -1.43 -12.26
N GLU A 47 15.99 -0.23 -12.84
CA GLU A 47 15.33 0.96 -12.28
C GLU A 47 13.80 0.81 -12.21
N ALA A 48 13.18 0.09 -13.14
CA ALA A 48 11.73 -0.14 -13.11
C ALA A 48 11.30 -1.22 -12.10
N PHE A 49 12.16 -2.20 -11.81
CA PHE A 49 11.88 -3.33 -10.91
C PHE A 49 12.75 -3.24 -9.66
N ASN A 50 12.40 -2.30 -8.78
CA ASN A 50 13.02 -2.15 -7.48
C ASN A 50 11.93 -2.01 -6.39
N HIS A 51 12.34 -2.15 -5.12
CA HIS A 51 11.42 -2.09 -3.98
C HIS A 51 10.88 -0.68 -3.70
N GLU A 52 11.55 0.37 -4.17
CA GLU A 52 11.08 1.76 -4.04
C GLU A 52 9.87 2.05 -4.95
N ASN A 53 9.71 1.30 -6.04
CA ASN A 53 8.55 1.40 -6.94
C ASN A 53 7.34 0.58 -6.46
N ILE A 54 7.43 -0.07 -5.29
CA ILE A 54 6.31 -0.82 -4.71
C ILE A 54 5.50 0.12 -3.82
N GLU A 55 4.31 0.47 -4.28
CA GLU A 55 3.32 1.19 -3.49
C GLU A 55 2.82 0.33 -2.34
N ASN A 56 2.52 0.94 -1.19
CA ASN A 56 2.10 0.25 0.05
C ASN A 56 3.04 -0.89 0.49
N TRP A 57 4.34 -0.79 0.21
CA TRP A 57 5.31 -1.80 0.62
C TRP A 57 5.43 -1.95 2.14
N TYR A 58 5.16 -0.87 2.87
CA TYR A 58 5.28 -0.81 4.31
C TYR A 58 3.93 -1.02 5.00
N ASN A 59 3.91 -1.86 6.04
CA ASN A 59 2.73 -2.06 6.88
C ASN A 59 2.55 -0.87 7.81
N ILE A 60 1.79 0.15 7.38
CA ILE A 60 1.44 1.26 8.25
C ILE A 60 0.14 0.90 8.99
N SER A 61 0.25 0.39 10.22
CA SER A 61 -0.93 0.07 11.03
C SER A 61 -1.80 1.33 11.24
N PRO A 62 -3.11 1.31 10.89
CA PRO A 62 -4.00 2.45 11.11
C PRO A 62 -4.12 2.86 12.59
N ASP A 63 -3.89 1.92 13.51
CA ASP A 63 -3.96 2.16 14.96
C ASP A 63 -2.68 2.80 15.52
N TRP A 64 -1.64 2.99 14.72
CA TRP A 64 -0.35 3.51 15.19
C TRP A 64 -0.44 4.98 15.66
N ILE A 65 -1.24 5.85 14.99
CA ILE A 65 -1.49 7.24 15.42
C ILE A 65 -2.05 7.28 16.84
N ASN A 66 -2.94 6.34 17.18
CA ASN A 66 -3.59 6.30 18.48
C ASN A 66 -2.71 5.64 19.55
N ASN A 67 -1.94 4.61 19.16
CA ASN A 67 -1.14 3.82 20.10
C ASN A 67 0.25 4.41 20.41
N TYR A 68 0.84 5.18 19.50
CA TYR A 68 2.23 5.63 19.63
C TYR A 68 2.41 7.15 19.72
N LEU A 69 1.40 7.93 19.33
CA LEU A 69 1.46 9.39 19.53
C LEU A 69 1.01 9.77 20.93
N THR A 70 1.70 10.74 21.51
CA THR A 70 1.24 11.45 22.70
C THR A 70 0.09 12.39 22.36
N ASP A 71 -0.70 12.81 23.36
CA ASP A 71 -1.77 13.80 23.17
C ASP A 71 -1.25 15.12 22.57
N ALA A 72 0.00 15.49 22.89
CA ALA A 72 0.65 16.68 22.34
C ALA A 72 0.96 16.54 20.84
N GLN A 73 1.37 15.35 20.40
CA GLN A 73 1.66 15.05 19.01
C GLN A 73 0.37 15.00 18.16
N ARG A 74 -0.69 14.37 18.69
CA ARG A 74 -2.02 14.38 18.05
C ARG A 74 -2.59 15.79 17.90
N ALA A 75 -2.47 16.62 18.93
CA ALA A 75 -2.93 18.00 18.88
C ALA A 75 -2.15 18.86 17.85
N ALA A 76 -0.85 18.60 17.69
CA ALA A 76 -0.01 19.28 16.69
C ALA A 76 -0.40 18.90 15.25
N LEU A 77 -0.65 17.60 15.00
CA LEU A 77 -1.11 17.10 13.70
C LEU A 77 -2.48 17.67 13.32
N ALA A 78 -3.45 17.59 14.24
CA ALA A 78 -4.79 18.12 14.02
C ALA A 78 -4.78 19.63 13.76
N LYS A 79 -3.87 20.37 14.42
CA LYS A 79 -3.69 21.81 14.21
C LYS A 79 -3.07 22.13 12.85
N ALA A 80 -2.18 21.28 12.37
CA ALA A 80 -1.57 21.38 11.05
C ALA A 80 -2.50 20.93 9.90
N GLY A 81 -3.69 20.41 10.23
CA GLY A 81 -4.71 20.03 9.25
C GLY A 81 -4.67 18.55 8.84
N TYR A 82 -3.73 17.78 9.40
CA TYR A 82 -3.60 16.35 9.14
C TYR A 82 -4.62 15.59 9.99
N SER A 83 -5.63 15.01 9.34
CA SER A 83 -6.70 14.26 10.01
C SER A 83 -6.57 12.74 9.80
N THR A 84 -5.84 12.32 8.76
CA THR A 84 -5.60 10.92 8.39
C THR A 84 -4.14 10.68 7.99
N MET A 85 -3.76 9.41 7.77
CA MET A 85 -2.41 8.99 7.38
C MET A 85 -2.00 9.49 5.99
N GLU A 86 -2.95 9.54 5.04
CA GLU A 86 -2.73 10.00 3.66
C GLU A 86 -2.28 11.46 3.63
N ASP A 87 -2.90 12.31 4.47
CA ASP A 87 -2.53 13.72 4.55
C ASP A 87 -1.05 13.89 5.01
N PHE A 88 -0.50 12.96 5.79
CA PHE A 88 0.84 13.08 6.39
C PHE A 88 1.99 12.65 5.46
N SER A 89 1.69 11.83 4.45
CA SER A 89 2.62 11.43 3.39
C SER A 89 2.88 12.56 2.39
N ASP A 90 1.88 13.42 2.17
CA ASP A 90 1.99 14.53 1.23
C ASP A 90 2.89 15.64 1.78
N TYR A 91 3.90 15.94 0.97
CA TYR A 91 5.09 16.70 1.31
C TYR A 91 4.82 18.16 1.76
N TYR A 92 5.65 18.60 2.70
CA TYR A 92 5.55 19.77 3.57
C TYR A 92 5.78 21.15 2.92
N GLU A 93 5.22 21.44 1.73
CA GLU A 93 5.48 22.74 1.08
C GLU A 93 4.41 23.82 1.24
N ASP A 94 3.17 23.53 1.67
CA ASP A 94 2.10 24.54 1.58
C ASP A 94 1.09 24.62 2.74
N CYS A 95 1.47 24.17 3.95
CA CYS A 95 0.64 24.41 5.14
C CYS A 95 0.87 25.85 5.67
N ASP A 96 -0.02 26.78 5.32
CA ASP A 96 -0.07 28.17 5.83
C ASP A 96 -0.48 28.26 7.33
N VAL A 97 -0.22 27.19 8.09
CA VAL A 97 -0.54 27.05 9.51
C VAL A 97 0.60 27.62 10.35
N LYS A 98 0.30 28.64 11.15
CA LYS A 98 1.24 29.21 12.13
C LYS A 98 1.44 28.26 13.32
N LEU A 99 2.35 27.32 13.15
CA LEU A 99 2.84 26.47 14.23
C LEU A 99 3.86 27.22 15.11
N THR A 100 3.89 26.89 16.39
CA THR A 100 4.93 27.37 17.30
C THR A 100 6.24 26.60 17.05
N LYS A 101 7.39 27.19 17.40
CA LYS A 101 8.71 26.53 17.27
C LYS A 101 8.77 25.14 17.91
N LYS A 102 8.01 24.92 18.98
CA LYS A 102 7.94 23.62 19.68
C LYS A 102 7.11 22.61 18.90
N GLU A 103 6.01 23.03 18.29
CA GLU A 103 5.14 22.18 17.46
C GLU A 103 5.83 21.82 16.15
N THR A 104 6.51 22.77 15.49
CA THR A 104 7.30 22.51 14.27
C THR A 104 8.39 21.47 14.55
N LYS A 105 9.17 21.67 15.61
CA LYS A 105 10.20 20.70 16.00
C LYS A 105 9.61 19.31 16.29
N LEU A 106 8.44 19.25 16.93
CA LEU A 106 7.77 18.00 17.23
C LEU A 106 7.32 17.27 15.96
N LEU A 107 6.84 18.00 14.95
CA LEU A 107 6.48 17.45 13.65
C LEU A 107 7.70 16.98 12.86
N ASP A 108 8.81 17.73 12.90
CA ASP A 108 10.09 17.31 12.32
C ASP A 108 10.62 16.03 12.98
N ASP A 109 10.61 15.99 14.32
CA ASP A 109 11.06 14.85 15.11
C ASP A 109 10.16 13.62 14.83
N LEU A 110 8.83 13.83 14.71
CA LEU A 110 7.88 12.78 14.30
C LEU A 110 8.16 12.30 12.88
N HIS A 111 8.26 13.17 11.90
CA HIS A 111 8.54 12.79 10.52
C HIS A 111 9.84 11.98 10.42
N HIS A 112 10.85 12.36 11.20
CA HIS A 112 12.09 11.58 11.31
C HIS A 112 11.87 10.23 12.00
N GLU A 113 11.11 10.16 13.11
CA GLU A 113 10.77 8.88 13.75
C GLU A 113 9.94 7.97 12.83
N TRP A 114 8.99 8.49 12.06
CA TRP A 114 8.17 7.70 11.13
C TRP A 114 8.98 7.11 10.00
N LYS A 115 9.89 7.90 9.41
CA LYS A 115 10.76 7.43 8.33
C LYS A 115 11.66 6.26 8.75
N TYR A 116 11.90 6.10 10.06
CA TYR A 116 12.93 5.18 10.56
C TYR A 116 12.45 4.17 11.62
N ARG A 117 11.20 4.21 12.09
CA ARG A 117 10.73 3.36 13.20
C ARG A 117 9.58 2.44 12.78
N ASP A 118 9.90 1.16 12.67
CA ASP A 118 8.98 0.01 12.59
C ASP A 118 7.98 -0.03 11.43
N SER A 119 8.37 0.44 10.24
CA SER A 119 7.70 0.02 9.01
C SER A 119 8.17 -1.40 8.66
N GLU A 120 7.58 -2.44 9.28
CA GLU A 120 7.77 -3.81 8.79
C GLU A 120 7.29 -3.85 7.33
N THR A 121 8.18 -4.28 6.44
CA THR A 121 7.81 -4.50 5.04
C THR A 121 6.79 -5.62 5.00
N LEU A 122 5.78 -5.50 4.14
CA LEU A 122 4.82 -6.58 3.95
C LEU A 122 5.50 -7.77 3.28
N ASP A 123 5.29 -8.95 3.85
CA ASP A 123 5.69 -10.21 3.21
C ASP A 123 4.80 -10.46 2.00
N ILE A 124 5.32 -10.20 0.80
CA ILE A 124 4.67 -10.57 -0.46
C ILE A 124 5.02 -12.03 -0.79
N PHE A 125 3.99 -12.88 -0.96
CA PHE A 125 4.17 -14.29 -1.29
C PHE A 125 3.89 -14.60 -2.76
N GLU A 126 3.02 -13.84 -3.42
CA GLU A 126 2.61 -14.08 -4.79
C GLU A 126 2.51 -12.74 -5.55
N TRP A 127 2.94 -12.74 -6.82
CA TRP A 127 2.76 -11.61 -7.72
C TRP A 127 1.79 -11.96 -8.84
N TYR A 128 0.77 -11.13 -9.01
CA TYR A 128 -0.20 -11.26 -10.10
C TYR A 128 -0.14 -10.03 -10.98
N ARG A 129 0.02 -10.23 -12.29
CA ARG A 129 -0.15 -9.16 -13.24
C ARG A 129 -1.62 -8.79 -13.31
N VAL A 130 -1.90 -7.49 -13.18
CA VAL A 130 -3.27 -6.97 -13.15
C VAL A 130 -3.45 -5.83 -14.14
N THR A 131 -4.70 -5.46 -14.40
CA THR A 131 -5.01 -4.23 -15.12
C THR A 131 -4.75 -3.01 -14.25
N GLN A 132 -4.61 -1.84 -14.89
CA GLN A 132 -4.48 -0.57 -14.18
C GLN A 132 -5.66 -0.32 -13.22
N TRP A 133 -6.89 -0.63 -13.66
CA TRP A 133 -8.08 -0.41 -12.84
C TRP A 133 -8.03 -1.18 -11.53
N LEU A 134 -7.63 -2.46 -11.56
CA LEU A 134 -7.50 -3.25 -10.34
C LEU A 134 -6.29 -2.80 -9.51
N ALA A 135 -5.18 -2.42 -10.14
CA ALA A 135 -4.02 -1.87 -9.44
C ALA A 135 -4.40 -0.64 -8.59
N GLU A 136 -5.14 0.32 -9.17
CA GLU A 136 -5.65 1.49 -8.44
C GLU A 136 -6.53 1.09 -7.25
N LYS A 137 -7.47 0.15 -7.46
CA LYS A 137 -8.35 -0.34 -6.37
C LYS A 137 -7.57 -1.05 -5.26
N LEU A 138 -6.53 -1.79 -5.60
CA LEU A 138 -5.67 -2.49 -4.65
C LEU A 138 -4.84 -1.49 -3.83
N MET A 139 -4.31 -0.45 -4.46
CA MET A 139 -3.60 0.64 -3.77
C MET A 139 -4.53 1.39 -2.81
N ASP A 140 -5.76 1.71 -3.23
CA ASP A 140 -6.80 2.31 -2.37
C ASP A 140 -7.12 1.44 -1.14
N ASN A 141 -6.91 0.13 -1.22
CA ASN A 141 -7.12 -0.85 -0.13
C ASN A 141 -5.83 -1.21 0.61
N GLY A 142 -4.76 -0.44 0.45
CA GLY A 142 -3.49 -0.62 1.17
C GLY A 142 -2.71 -1.89 0.78
N GLN A 143 -2.99 -2.47 -0.38
CA GLN A 143 -2.25 -3.64 -0.86
C GLN A 143 -0.96 -3.23 -1.56
N PRO A 144 0.11 -4.04 -1.45
CA PRO A 144 1.34 -3.81 -2.21
C PRO A 144 1.09 -3.89 -3.72
N VAL A 145 1.52 -2.87 -4.46
CA VAL A 145 1.40 -2.85 -5.92
C VAL A 145 2.68 -2.30 -6.54
N LEU A 146 3.27 -3.06 -7.45
CA LEU A 146 4.38 -2.59 -8.29
C LEU A 146 3.80 -1.96 -9.57
N CYS A 147 4.07 -0.68 -9.77
CA CYS A 147 3.62 0.09 -10.92
C CYS A 147 4.83 0.62 -11.70
N ASN A 148 4.95 0.27 -12.98
CA ASN A 148 6.00 0.81 -13.85
C ASN A 148 5.57 0.78 -15.33
N ASP A 149 6.46 1.23 -16.23
CA ASP A 149 6.22 1.28 -17.68
C ASP A 149 5.93 -0.08 -18.33
N TYR A 150 6.24 -1.20 -17.65
CA TYR A 150 6.00 -2.55 -18.14
C TYR A 150 4.62 -3.09 -17.73
N GLY A 151 3.99 -2.52 -16.70
CA GLY A 151 2.66 -2.89 -16.24
C GLY A 151 2.43 -2.71 -14.75
N TYR A 152 1.46 -3.46 -14.25
CA TYR A 152 0.99 -3.40 -12.88
C TYR A 152 0.96 -4.82 -12.28
N TRP A 153 1.52 -4.96 -11.09
CA TRP A 153 1.52 -6.23 -10.37
C TRP A 153 1.03 -6.06 -8.95
N TRP A 154 0.05 -6.88 -8.58
CA TRP A 154 -0.41 -7.02 -7.21
C TRP A 154 0.53 -7.95 -6.44
N GLY A 155 1.16 -7.42 -5.41
CA GLY A 155 1.91 -8.16 -4.41
C GLY A 155 0.98 -8.70 -3.34
N ARG A 156 0.54 -9.94 -3.51
CA ARG A 156 -0.38 -10.57 -2.58
C ARG A 156 0.35 -11.11 -1.36
N THR A 157 -0.11 -10.68 -0.18
CA THR A 157 0.48 -11.03 1.13
C THR A 157 -0.10 -12.30 1.76
N CYS A 158 -0.79 -13.12 0.97
CA CYS A 158 -1.31 -14.44 1.36
C CYS A 158 -1.03 -15.45 0.23
N THR A 159 -0.88 -16.73 0.57
CA THR A 159 -0.68 -17.82 -0.40
C THR A 159 -1.47 -19.08 -0.02
N GLY A 160 -1.58 -20.04 -0.94
CA GLY A 160 -2.18 -21.37 -0.73
C GLY A 160 -3.70 -21.43 -0.83
N GLN A 161 -4.39 -20.29 -0.75
CA GLN A 161 -5.82 -20.17 -0.99
C GLN A 161 -6.12 -19.51 -2.34
N ALA A 162 -7.22 -19.93 -2.99
CA ALA A 162 -7.68 -19.34 -4.24
C ALA A 162 -7.94 -17.84 -4.09
N ILE A 163 -7.72 -17.06 -5.17
CA ILE A 163 -7.88 -15.59 -5.14
C ILE A 163 -9.32 -15.18 -4.80
N ILE A 164 -10.32 -15.97 -5.19
CA ILE A 164 -11.72 -15.67 -4.86
C ILE A 164 -12.01 -15.69 -3.35
N LEU A 165 -11.16 -16.34 -2.56
CA LEU A 165 -11.25 -16.36 -1.10
C LEU A 165 -10.48 -15.20 -0.45
N ASP A 166 -9.81 -14.38 -1.25
CA ASP A 166 -9.10 -13.22 -0.77
C ASP A 166 -10.07 -12.11 -0.34
N GLY A 167 -9.94 -11.67 0.91
CA GLY A 167 -10.82 -10.66 1.49
C GLY A 167 -10.74 -9.32 0.75
N THR A 168 -9.57 -8.96 0.23
CA THR A 168 -9.36 -7.70 -0.49
C THR A 168 -10.20 -7.66 -1.77
N ILE A 169 -10.22 -8.74 -2.55
CA ILE A 169 -11.02 -8.78 -3.79
C ILE A 169 -12.52 -8.73 -3.47
N GLN A 170 -12.94 -9.35 -2.37
CA GLN A 170 -14.33 -9.27 -1.90
C GLN A 170 -14.70 -7.86 -1.37
N GLN A 171 -13.74 -7.07 -0.88
CA GLN A 171 -13.96 -5.68 -0.45
C GLN A 171 -14.03 -4.71 -1.63
N ILE A 172 -13.30 -5.00 -2.71
CA ILE A 172 -13.33 -4.22 -3.96
C ILE A 172 -14.66 -4.42 -4.72
N ALA A 173 -15.31 -5.58 -4.55
CA ALA A 173 -16.60 -5.95 -5.15
C ALA A 173 -17.81 -5.37 -4.42
#